data_AF-Q22W36-F1
#
_entry.id   AF-Q22W36-F1
#
_cell.length_a   1.000
_cell.length_b   1.000
_cell.length_c   1.000
_cell.angle_alpha   90.00
_cell.angle_beta   90.00
_cell.angle_gamma   90.00
#
_symmetry.space_group_name_H-M   'P 1'
#
loop_
_entity.id
_entity.type
_entity.pdbx_description
1 polymer ?
#
loop_
_entity_poly.entity_id
_entity_poly.type
_entity_poly.pdbx_seq_one_letter_code
_entity_poly.pdbx_strand_id
1 'polypeptide(L)'
;MNFLFRQTFNSIKTSFQATRSNTQLAAFTDLLNKKQADEKNQKVASGRAWYAAELRFKSNEELHKLWYVLLREKNALKSDNQYKFKVYDKIGQQGRLGKVKRSMARLLTVVNERKQIRENYRKHLEEEYVAKQREQYEKLLQEEQEKNKYQAYVPELTQKVLRAKYRDLKRGIDNTDYIKQAAEIEQSRAQLKQELEEKYDYKNKKLVDANQEVEDENSVIRSFSSGFLKQLEEGRVKISQEEVLRSHVKNWKMLNMKQRRVVLNFINARRARDAKSEFLKELNVFAQKVAHDNLLSRITKESTGKI
;
A
#
# COMPACT_ATOMS: atom_id res chain seq x y z
N MET A 1 -83.38 22.88 -8.43
CA MET A 1 -82.45 21.74 -8.56
C MET A 1 -81.56 22.03 -9.76
N ASN A 2 -80.52 22.88 -9.69
CA ASN A 2 -79.16 22.57 -9.19
C ASN A 2 -78.73 21.16 -9.66
N PHE A 3 -77.75 20.95 -10.54
CA PHE A 3 -76.41 21.53 -10.58
C PHE A 3 -75.81 21.60 -12.00
N LEU A 4 -75.00 22.63 -12.17
CA LEU A 4 -74.06 22.89 -13.25
C LEU A 4 -72.86 21.93 -13.19
N PHE A 5 -72.43 21.40 -14.33
CA PHE A 5 -71.02 21.04 -14.52
C PHE A 5 -70.62 21.19 -16.00
N ARG A 6 -70.37 22.44 -16.42
CA ARG A 6 -69.55 22.71 -17.61
C ARG A 6 -68.09 22.57 -17.20
N GLN A 7 -67.43 21.50 -17.60
CA GLN A 7 -65.97 21.47 -17.61
C GLN A 7 -65.48 22.29 -18.82
N THR A 8 -65.04 23.50 -18.54
CA THR A 8 -64.20 24.27 -19.46
C THR A 8 -62.81 23.63 -19.48
N PHE A 9 -62.52 22.85 -20.52
CA PHE A 9 -61.14 22.54 -20.86
C PHE A 9 -60.48 23.83 -21.35
N ASN A 10 -59.86 24.57 -20.42
CA ASN A 10 -58.89 25.58 -20.77
C ASN A 10 -57.76 24.89 -21.55
N SER A 11 -57.74 25.12 -22.87
CA SER A 11 -56.60 24.85 -23.72
C SER A 11 -55.42 25.64 -23.18
N ILE A 12 -54.60 25.00 -22.34
CA ILE A 12 -53.28 25.49 -22.03
C ILE A 12 -52.48 25.31 -23.32
N LYS A 13 -52.46 26.35 -24.15
CA LYS A 13 -51.40 26.52 -25.15
C LYS A 13 -50.12 26.73 -24.36
N THR A 14 -49.47 25.63 -23.96
CA THR A 14 -48.07 25.64 -23.60
C THR A 14 -47.29 25.98 -24.86
N SER A 15 -47.08 27.29 -25.09
CA SER A 15 -46.01 27.77 -25.96
C SER A 15 -44.68 27.47 -25.28
N PHE A 16 -44.29 26.20 -25.25
CA PHE A 16 -42.90 25.84 -25.07
C PHE A 16 -42.17 26.37 -26.31
N GLN A 17 -41.53 27.53 -26.18
CA GLN A 17 -40.50 27.94 -27.12
C GLN A 17 -39.34 26.94 -26.99
N ALA A 18 -39.44 25.83 -27.72
CA ALA A 18 -38.37 24.86 -27.88
C ALA A 18 -37.34 25.41 -28.87
N THR A 19 -36.60 26.44 -28.47
CA THR A 19 -35.52 27.03 -29.28
C THR A 19 -34.17 26.92 -28.58
N ARG A 20 -33.79 25.70 -28.26
CA ARG A 20 -32.40 25.26 -28.46
C ARG A 20 -32.47 23.89 -29.10
N SER A 21 -31.92 23.74 -30.31
CA SER A 21 -31.72 22.45 -30.94
C SER A 21 -30.88 21.58 -30.00
N ASN A 22 -31.54 20.75 -29.19
CA ASN A 22 -30.95 19.99 -28.08
C ASN A 22 -30.19 18.76 -28.60
N THR A 23 -29.32 18.96 -29.59
CA THR A 23 -28.48 17.93 -30.21
C THR A 23 -27.60 17.24 -29.17
N GLN A 24 -27.17 17.97 -28.13
CA GLN A 24 -26.37 17.43 -27.03
C GLN A 24 -27.14 16.41 -26.17
N LEU A 25 -28.42 16.66 -25.87
CA LEU A 25 -29.24 15.73 -25.08
C LEU A 25 -29.65 14.49 -25.89
N ALA A 26 -29.82 14.64 -27.20
CA ALA A 26 -30.13 13.52 -28.09
C ALA A 26 -29.05 12.42 -28.05
N ALA A 27 -27.80 12.77 -27.74
CA ALA A 27 -26.68 11.83 -27.61
C ALA A 27 -26.81 10.84 -26.42
N PHE A 28 -27.72 11.08 -25.49
CA PHE A 28 -27.99 10.18 -24.35
C PHE A 28 -29.06 9.12 -24.65
N THR A 29 -29.53 9.03 -25.89
CA THR A 29 -30.56 8.07 -26.31
C THR A 29 -30.16 7.41 -27.63
N ASP A 30 -30.61 6.19 -27.87
CA ASP A 30 -30.38 5.49 -29.14
C ASP A 30 -31.39 5.90 -30.23
N LEU A 31 -32.17 6.97 -29.98
CA LEU A 31 -33.28 7.40 -30.83
C LEU A 31 -32.83 7.76 -32.25
N LEU A 32 -31.70 8.44 -32.40
CA LEU A 32 -31.19 8.85 -33.72
C LEU A 32 -30.78 7.64 -34.56
N ASN A 33 -30.09 6.67 -33.94
CA ASN A 33 -29.65 5.45 -34.64
C ASN A 33 -30.84 4.59 -35.05
N LYS A 34 -31.90 4.52 -34.22
CA LYS A 34 -33.12 3.78 -34.57
C LYS A 34 -33.90 4.45 -35.69
N LYS A 35 -34.09 5.77 -35.63
CA LYS A 35 -34.77 6.52 -36.71
C LYS A 35 -34.10 6.29 -38.07
N GLN A 36 -32.77 6.38 -38.12
CA GLN A 36 -32.01 6.11 -39.35
C GLN A 36 -32.12 4.66 -39.82
N ALA A 37 -32.24 3.71 -38.89
CA ALA A 37 -32.39 2.30 -39.21
C ALA A 37 -33.80 1.99 -39.74
N ASP A 38 -34.84 2.60 -39.14
CA ASP A 38 -36.24 2.49 -39.55
C ASP A 38 -36.45 3.12 -40.95
N GLU A 39 -35.87 4.30 -41.20
CA GLU A 39 -35.89 4.96 -42.53
C GLU A 39 -35.24 4.11 -43.63
N LYS A 40 -34.24 3.30 -43.27
CA LYS A 40 -33.51 2.42 -44.20
C LYS A 40 -34.05 0.99 -44.24
N ASN A 41 -35.12 0.67 -43.50
CA ASN A 41 -35.62 -0.70 -43.29
C ASN A 41 -34.52 -1.70 -42.87
N GLN A 42 -33.52 -1.24 -42.11
CA GLN A 42 -32.40 -2.06 -41.64
C GLN A 42 -32.49 -2.30 -40.14
N LYS A 43 -32.09 -3.50 -39.70
CA LYS A 43 -31.88 -3.74 -38.27
C LYS A 43 -30.59 -3.07 -37.81
N VAL A 44 -30.59 -2.45 -36.64
CA VAL A 44 -29.37 -1.87 -36.03
C VAL A 44 -28.35 -2.99 -35.79
N ALA A 45 -27.41 -3.16 -36.73
CA ALA A 45 -26.34 -4.15 -36.60
C ALA A 45 -25.32 -3.66 -35.57
N SER A 46 -25.06 -4.47 -34.53
CA SER A 46 -24.00 -4.17 -33.56
C SER A 46 -22.73 -4.93 -33.91
N GLY A 47 -21.61 -4.21 -34.06
CA GLY A 47 -20.31 -4.79 -34.33
C GLY A 47 -19.77 -5.70 -33.21
N ARG A 48 -18.53 -6.18 -33.40
CA ARG A 48 -17.79 -6.97 -32.42
C ARG A 48 -17.22 -6.07 -31.29
N ALA A 49 -17.00 -6.64 -30.11
CA ALA A 49 -16.26 -5.99 -29.01
C ALA A 49 -14.75 -5.93 -29.28
N TRP A 50 -14.07 -4.85 -28.91
CA TRP A 50 -12.62 -4.64 -29.09
C TRP A 50 -11.79 -5.76 -28.46
N TYR A 51 -10.76 -6.26 -29.16
CA TYR A 51 -9.80 -7.21 -28.61
C TYR A 51 -8.67 -6.50 -27.86
N ALA A 52 -8.12 -7.13 -26.82
CA ALA A 52 -6.99 -6.57 -26.08
C ALA A 52 -5.75 -6.38 -26.97
N ALA A 53 -5.49 -7.32 -27.90
CA ALA A 53 -4.38 -7.22 -28.85
C ALA A 53 -4.47 -5.94 -29.71
N GLU A 54 -5.65 -5.61 -30.23
CA GLU A 54 -5.89 -4.39 -31.03
C GLU A 54 -5.62 -3.12 -30.22
N LEU A 55 -6.05 -3.11 -28.95
CA LEU A 55 -5.87 -1.97 -28.05
C LEU A 55 -4.40 -1.75 -27.67
N ARG A 56 -3.57 -2.80 -27.67
CA ARG A 56 -2.14 -2.69 -27.37
C ARG A 56 -1.36 -1.93 -28.44
N PHE A 57 -1.82 -1.92 -29.69
CA PHE A 57 -1.21 -1.16 -30.79
C PHE A 57 -1.63 0.32 -30.82
N LYS A 58 -2.58 0.75 -29.97
CA LYS A 58 -3.10 2.12 -29.96
C LYS A 58 -2.34 3.04 -29.01
N SER A 59 -2.26 4.33 -29.36
CA SER A 59 -1.62 5.33 -28.48
C SER A 59 -2.45 5.55 -27.21
N ASN A 60 -1.84 6.09 -26.15
CA ASN A 60 -2.58 6.38 -24.91
C ASN A 60 -3.70 7.42 -25.13
N GLU A 61 -3.47 8.39 -26.03
CA GLU A 61 -4.48 9.38 -26.40
C GLU A 61 -5.66 8.76 -27.15
N GLU A 62 -5.38 7.84 -28.08
CA GLU A 62 -6.42 7.10 -28.81
C GLU A 62 -7.25 6.22 -27.87
N LEU A 63 -6.61 5.55 -26.91
CA LEU A 63 -7.31 4.78 -25.88
C LEU A 63 -8.20 5.67 -25.01
N HIS A 64 -7.72 6.87 -24.66
CA HIS A 64 -8.51 7.83 -23.88
C HIS A 64 -9.73 8.34 -24.66
N LYS A 65 -9.57 8.69 -25.95
CA LYS A 65 -10.67 9.05 -26.83
C LYS A 65 -11.67 7.90 -26.97
N LEU A 66 -11.18 6.68 -27.18
CA LEU A 66 -12.00 5.47 -27.29
C LEU A 66 -12.81 5.21 -26.01
N TRP A 67 -12.20 5.42 -24.83
CA TRP A 67 -12.91 5.30 -23.56
C TRP A 67 -14.14 6.22 -23.50
N TYR A 68 -14.01 7.49 -23.92
CA TYR A 68 -15.15 8.41 -23.95
C TYR A 68 -16.23 7.98 -24.94
N VAL A 69 -15.86 7.50 -26.12
CA VAL A 69 -16.83 6.98 -27.10
C VAL A 69 -17.61 5.79 -26.51
N LEU A 70 -16.91 4.84 -25.90
CA LEU A 70 -17.54 3.69 -25.23
C LEU A 70 -18.40 4.11 -24.03
N LEU A 71 -17.97 5.12 -23.28
CA LEU A 71 -18.71 5.66 -22.14
C LEU A 71 -20.02 6.31 -22.58
N ARG A 72 -19.99 7.10 -23.66
CA ARG A 72 -21.19 7.72 -24.25
C ARG A 72 -22.19 6.65 -24.71
N GLU A 73 -21.72 5.65 -25.44
CA GLU A 73 -22.55 4.53 -25.90
C GLU A 73 -23.14 3.74 -24.72
N LYS A 74 -22.34 3.46 -23.69
CA LYS A 74 -22.80 2.79 -22.46
C LYS A 74 -23.90 3.59 -21.75
N ASN A 75 -23.77 4.92 -21.70
CA ASN A 75 -24.76 5.79 -21.08
C ASN A 75 -26.05 5.85 -21.90
N ALA A 76 -25.94 5.98 -23.23
CA ALA A 76 -27.11 5.96 -24.11
C ALA A 76 -27.90 4.65 -23.99
N LEU A 77 -27.20 3.51 -24.01
CA LEU A 77 -27.81 2.19 -23.81
C LEU A 77 -28.47 2.00 -22.44
N LYS A 78 -27.88 2.58 -21.39
CA LYS A 78 -28.46 2.54 -20.04
C LYS A 78 -29.75 3.35 -19.96
N SER A 79 -29.75 4.58 -20.49
CA SER A 79 -30.93 5.43 -20.55
C SER A 79 -32.08 4.74 -21.29
N ASP A 80 -31.78 4.18 -22.46
CA ASP A 80 -32.73 3.43 -23.28
C ASP A 80 -33.31 2.21 -22.56
N ASN A 81 -32.46 1.42 -21.89
CA ASN A 81 -32.92 0.27 -21.10
C ASN A 81 -33.79 0.70 -19.93
N GLN A 82 -33.43 1.79 -19.24
CA GLN A 82 -34.24 2.33 -18.15
C GLN A 82 -35.60 2.83 -18.63
N TYR A 83 -35.64 3.51 -19.77
CA TYR A 83 -36.88 3.94 -20.41
C TYR A 83 -37.76 2.75 -20.78
N LYS A 84 -37.20 1.73 -21.45
CA LYS A 84 -37.94 0.54 -21.84
C LYS A 84 -38.51 -0.23 -20.64
N PHE A 85 -37.73 -0.31 -19.56
CA PHE A 85 -38.19 -0.91 -18.32
C PHE A 85 -39.36 -0.12 -17.73
N LYS A 86 -39.27 1.21 -17.65
CA LYS A 86 -40.36 2.05 -17.11
C LYS A 86 -41.63 2.05 -17.95
N VAL A 87 -41.51 2.03 -19.28
CA VAL A 87 -42.66 2.18 -20.19
C VAL A 87 -43.29 0.85 -20.57
N TYR A 88 -42.46 -0.18 -20.79
CA TYR A 88 -42.91 -1.46 -21.33
C TYR A 88 -42.71 -2.63 -20.36
N ASP A 89 -42.18 -2.39 -19.17
CA ASP A 89 -41.75 -3.43 -18.18
C ASP A 89 -40.86 -4.53 -18.80
N LYS A 90 -40.06 -4.13 -19.81
CA LYS A 90 -39.20 -5.03 -20.57
C LYS A 90 -37.76 -4.54 -20.54
N ILE A 91 -36.85 -5.45 -20.25
CA ILE A 91 -35.41 -5.21 -20.36
C ILE A 91 -35.03 -5.25 -21.85
N GLY A 92 -34.36 -4.21 -22.35
CA GLY A 92 -33.88 -4.16 -23.74
C GLY A 92 -32.79 -5.19 -24.05
N GLN A 93 -32.44 -5.36 -25.33
CA GLN A 93 -31.41 -6.30 -25.79
C GLN A 93 -30.05 -6.02 -25.11
N GLN A 94 -29.62 -6.92 -24.23
CA GLN A 94 -28.40 -6.74 -23.42
C GLN A 94 -27.09 -7.01 -24.19
N GLY A 95 -27.16 -7.60 -25.39
CA GLY A 95 -25.99 -7.99 -26.17
C GLY A 95 -25.04 -6.83 -26.49
N ARG A 96 -25.59 -5.65 -26.85
CA ARG A 96 -24.78 -4.46 -27.17
C ARG A 96 -24.09 -3.89 -25.93
N LEU A 97 -24.81 -3.79 -24.82
CA LEU A 97 -24.26 -3.33 -23.54
C LEU A 97 -23.15 -4.27 -23.02
N GLY A 98 -23.33 -5.59 -23.17
CA GLY A 98 -22.31 -6.58 -22.82
C GLY A 98 -21.02 -6.42 -23.62
N LYS A 99 -21.13 -6.18 -24.93
CA LYS A 99 -19.97 -5.93 -25.83
C LYS A 99 -19.20 -4.66 -25.44
N VAL A 100 -19.92 -3.58 -25.11
CA VAL A 100 -19.31 -2.32 -24.65
C VAL A 100 -18.59 -2.51 -23.31
N LYS A 101 -19.25 -3.14 -22.32
CA LYS A 101 -18.63 -3.47 -21.02
C LYS A 101 -17.36 -4.31 -21.19
N ARG A 102 -17.39 -5.32 -22.06
CA ARG A 102 -16.23 -6.18 -22.36
C ARG A 102 -15.08 -5.39 -22.98
N SER A 103 -15.38 -4.47 -23.89
CA SER A 103 -14.38 -3.57 -24.51
C SER A 103 -13.75 -2.64 -23.47
N MET A 104 -14.57 -2.04 -22.60
CA MET A 104 -14.08 -1.18 -21.50
C MET A 104 -13.19 -1.93 -20.51
N ALA A 105 -13.56 -3.17 -20.15
CA ALA A 105 -12.75 -4.00 -19.26
C ALA A 105 -11.38 -4.30 -19.87
N ARG A 106 -11.34 -4.70 -21.14
CA ARG A 106 -10.07 -4.96 -21.87
C ARG A 106 -9.20 -3.71 -21.99
N LEU A 107 -9.82 -2.55 -22.23
CA LEU A 107 -9.10 -1.27 -22.25
C LEU A 107 -8.44 -0.99 -20.90
N LEU A 108 -9.16 -1.16 -19.79
CA LEU A 108 -8.61 -1.00 -18.46
C LEU A 108 -7.46 -1.97 -18.19
N THR A 109 -7.58 -3.23 -18.60
CA THR A 109 -6.49 -4.22 -18.51
C THR A 109 -5.24 -3.73 -19.23
N VAL A 110 -5.35 -3.27 -20.48
CA VAL A 110 -4.20 -2.78 -21.27
C VAL A 110 -3.56 -1.54 -20.64
N VAL A 111 -4.37 -0.61 -20.10
CA VAL A 111 -3.84 0.57 -19.40
C VAL A 111 -3.10 0.19 -18.12
N ASN A 112 -3.62 -0.78 -17.37
CA ASN A 112 -2.97 -1.30 -16.15
C ASN A 112 -1.67 -2.05 -16.47
N GLU A 113 -1.66 -2.91 -17.50
CA GLU A 113 -0.45 -3.57 -18.02
C GLU A 113 0.65 -2.52 -18.31
N ARG A 114 0.30 -1.47 -19.06
CA ARG A 114 1.24 -0.37 -19.39
C ARG A 114 1.73 0.38 -18.14
N LYS A 115 0.86 0.63 -17.17
CA LYS A 115 1.22 1.29 -15.91
C LYS A 115 2.23 0.44 -15.13
N GLN A 116 1.94 -0.85 -14.97
CA GLN A 116 2.81 -1.78 -14.26
C GLN A 116 4.20 -1.89 -14.91
N ILE A 117 4.27 -1.97 -16.24
CA ILE A 117 5.55 -2.00 -16.97
C ILE A 117 6.38 -0.73 -16.67
N ARG A 118 5.76 0.46 -16.73
CA ARG A 118 6.46 1.71 -16.42
C ARG A 118 6.95 1.77 -14.97
N GLU A 119 6.13 1.31 -14.03
CA GLU A 119 6.50 1.28 -12.62
C GLU A 119 7.67 0.32 -12.36
N ASN A 120 7.63 -0.87 -12.94
CA ASN A 120 8.72 -1.83 -12.85
C ASN A 120 10.01 -1.28 -13.47
N TYR A 121 9.92 -0.66 -14.64
CA TYR A 121 11.07 -0.03 -15.29
C TYR A 121 11.67 1.10 -14.45
N ARG A 122 10.82 1.95 -13.84
CA ARG A 122 11.28 3.00 -12.92
C ARG A 122 12.02 2.43 -11.72
N LYS A 123 11.46 1.39 -11.09
CA LYS A 123 12.10 0.72 -9.94
C LYS A 123 13.46 0.14 -10.30
N HIS A 124 13.57 -0.54 -11.44
CA HIS A 124 14.84 -1.06 -11.93
C HIS A 124 15.89 0.04 -12.09
N LEU A 125 15.53 1.19 -12.67
CA LEU A 125 16.46 2.33 -12.79
C LEU A 125 16.86 2.91 -11.42
N GLU A 126 15.91 3.00 -10.49
CA GLU A 126 16.18 3.45 -9.11
C GLU A 126 17.14 2.48 -8.40
N GLU A 127 16.94 1.17 -8.55
CA GLU A 127 17.79 0.12 -7.98
C GLU A 127 19.21 0.17 -8.56
N GLU A 128 19.35 0.30 -9.90
CA GLU A 128 20.65 0.47 -10.55
C GLU A 128 21.38 1.74 -10.08
N TYR A 129 20.65 2.85 -9.92
CA TYR A 129 21.21 4.09 -9.41
C TYR A 129 21.71 3.93 -7.97
N VAL A 130 20.89 3.36 -7.09
CA VAL A 130 21.26 3.12 -5.69
C VAL A 130 22.45 2.17 -5.59
N ALA A 131 22.51 1.13 -6.40
CA ALA A 131 23.64 0.19 -6.43
C ALA A 131 24.95 0.90 -6.80
N LYS A 132 24.95 1.75 -7.83
CA LYS A 132 26.13 2.55 -8.21
C LYS A 132 26.58 3.49 -7.11
N GLN A 133 25.64 4.15 -6.44
CA GLN A 133 25.95 5.04 -5.31
C GLN A 133 26.54 4.29 -4.12
N ARG A 134 26.01 3.10 -3.82
CA ARG A 134 26.56 2.22 -2.78
C ARG A 134 27.99 1.78 -3.11
N GLU A 135 28.24 1.34 -4.34
CA GLU A 135 29.58 0.93 -4.77
C GLU A 135 30.61 2.07 -4.67
N GLN A 136 30.22 3.29 -5.07
CA GLN A 136 31.06 4.48 -4.92
C GLN A 136 31.35 4.78 -3.45
N TYR A 137 30.32 4.72 -2.60
CA TYR A 137 30.47 4.93 -1.16
C TYR A 137 31.36 3.88 -0.51
N GLU A 138 31.21 2.60 -0.87
CA GLU A 138 32.04 1.51 -0.38
C GLU A 138 33.51 1.68 -0.78
N LYS A 139 33.78 2.10 -2.01
CA LYS A 139 35.15 2.44 -2.47
C LYS A 139 35.75 3.59 -1.67
N LEU A 140 35.00 4.68 -1.47
CA LEU A 140 35.46 5.81 -0.66
C LEU A 140 35.75 5.38 0.78
N LEU A 141 34.90 4.54 1.38
CA LEU A 141 35.09 4.03 2.72
C LEU A 141 36.35 3.15 2.80
N GLN A 142 36.61 2.31 1.80
CA GLN A 142 37.83 1.50 1.72
C GLN A 142 39.09 2.40 1.61
N GLU A 143 39.06 3.40 0.73
CA GLU A 143 40.18 4.35 0.60
C GLU A 143 40.42 5.13 1.89
N GLU A 144 39.38 5.55 2.60
CA GLU A 144 39.49 6.18 3.92
C GLU A 144 40.08 5.23 4.97
N GLN A 145 39.64 3.97 4.98
CA GLN A 145 40.20 2.94 5.88
C GLN A 145 41.68 2.69 5.60
N GLU A 146 42.07 2.60 4.33
CA GLU A 146 43.48 2.47 3.91
C GLU A 146 44.29 3.68 4.36
N LYS A 147 43.83 4.90 4.07
CA LYS A 147 44.48 6.15 4.52
C LYS A 147 44.66 6.15 6.04
N ASN A 148 43.61 5.81 6.79
CA ASN A 148 43.65 5.75 8.26
C ASN A 148 44.62 4.66 8.77
N LYS A 149 44.76 3.53 8.06
CA LYS A 149 45.69 2.46 8.43
C LYS A 149 47.15 2.89 8.28
N TYR A 150 47.48 3.67 7.24
CA TYR A 150 48.84 4.19 7.03
C TYR A 150 49.12 5.47 7.81
N GLN A 151 48.07 6.17 8.26
CA GLN A 151 48.22 7.37 9.07
C GLN A 151 48.67 7.01 10.47
N ALA A 152 49.86 7.49 10.87
CA ALA A 152 50.36 7.29 12.21
C ALA A 152 49.39 7.92 13.23
N TYR A 153 48.98 7.13 14.21
CA TYR A 153 48.12 7.58 15.28
C TYR A 153 48.86 8.57 16.18
N VAL A 154 48.44 9.84 16.17
CA VAL A 154 48.98 10.89 17.03
C VAL A 154 47.89 11.29 18.02
N PRO A 155 48.08 11.07 19.34
CA PRO A 155 47.11 11.48 20.35
C PRO A 155 46.85 12.99 20.29
N GLU A 156 45.63 13.40 20.59
CA GLU A 156 45.32 14.82 20.69
C GLU A 156 46.14 15.49 21.79
N LEU A 157 46.58 16.73 21.54
CA LEU A 157 47.40 17.49 22.48
C LEU A 157 46.54 18.04 23.63
N THR A 158 46.14 17.17 24.54
CA THR A 158 45.28 17.53 25.66
C THR A 158 46.03 18.39 26.69
N GLN A 159 45.27 19.21 27.43
CA GLN A 159 45.86 20.04 28.48
C GLN A 159 46.52 19.23 29.60
N LYS A 160 46.13 17.96 29.80
CA LYS A 160 46.80 17.03 30.72
C LYS A 160 48.18 16.63 30.20
N VAL A 161 48.29 16.26 28.92
CA VAL A 161 49.58 15.93 28.26
C VAL A 161 50.51 17.14 28.27
N LEU A 162 49.99 18.33 27.95
CA LEU A 162 50.74 19.59 28.02
C LEU A 162 51.23 19.91 29.43
N ARG A 163 50.39 19.76 30.46
CA ARG A 163 50.78 19.98 31.86
C ARG A 163 51.80 18.94 32.35
N ALA A 164 51.72 17.70 31.89
CA ALA A 164 52.73 16.68 32.19
C ALA A 164 54.08 17.06 31.59
N LYS A 165 54.10 17.38 30.29
CA LYS A 165 55.28 17.87 29.58
C LYS A 165 55.91 19.07 30.27
N TYR A 166 55.11 20.09 30.61
CA TYR A 166 55.60 21.30 31.29
C TYR A 166 56.25 20.99 32.65
N ARG A 167 55.69 20.04 33.42
CA ARG A 167 56.26 19.63 34.71
C ARG A 167 57.62 18.94 34.54
N ASP A 168 57.77 18.11 33.53
CA ASP A 168 59.02 17.40 33.25
C ASP A 168 60.11 18.35 32.75
N LEU A 169 59.78 19.26 31.82
CA LEU A 169 60.72 20.29 31.38
C LEU A 169 61.17 21.20 32.53
N LYS A 170 60.28 21.55 33.47
CA LYS A 170 60.65 22.33 34.67
C LYS A 170 61.67 21.60 35.56
N ARG A 171 61.73 20.28 35.47
CA ARG A 171 62.72 19.43 36.17
C ARG A 171 63.99 19.17 35.34
N GLY A 172 64.06 19.67 34.11
CA GLY A 172 65.17 19.44 33.18
C GLY A 172 65.15 18.08 32.49
N ILE A 173 64.02 17.36 32.50
CA ILE A 173 63.87 16.02 31.93
C ILE A 173 62.91 16.11 30.74
N ASP A 174 63.27 15.56 29.58
CA ASP A 174 62.36 15.44 28.43
C ASP A 174 61.86 14.00 28.31
N ASN A 175 60.84 13.66 29.11
CA ASN A 175 60.19 12.36 29.03
C ASN A 175 59.14 12.37 27.89
N THR A 176 58.97 11.24 27.19
CA THR A 176 57.95 11.04 26.15
C THR A 176 56.93 9.94 26.51
N ASP A 177 57.11 9.25 27.64
CA ASP A 177 56.30 8.10 28.04
C ASP A 177 54.82 8.45 28.24
N TYR A 178 54.50 9.67 28.67
CA TYR A 178 53.12 10.12 28.81
C TYR A 178 52.38 10.25 27.47
N ILE A 179 53.08 10.41 26.35
CA ILE A 179 52.47 10.42 25.00
C ILE A 179 52.12 8.98 24.59
N LYS A 180 53.01 8.02 24.86
CA LYS A 180 52.78 6.60 24.60
C LYS A 180 51.60 6.07 25.42
N GLN A 181 51.58 6.39 26.72
CA GLN A 181 50.49 6.01 27.61
C GLN A 181 49.15 6.62 27.19
N ALA A 182 49.14 7.86 26.71
CA ALA A 182 47.93 8.49 26.18
C ALA A 182 47.43 7.76 24.91
N ALA A 183 48.34 7.37 24.01
CA ALA A 183 47.99 6.60 22.82
C ALA A 183 47.38 5.22 23.16
N GLU A 184 47.98 4.51 24.13
CA GLU A 184 47.48 3.21 24.59
C GLU A 184 46.07 3.30 25.19
N ILE A 185 45.81 4.32 26.02
CA ILE A 185 44.49 4.52 26.63
C ILE A 185 43.41 4.73 25.56
N GLU A 186 43.71 5.49 24.51
CA GLU A 186 42.75 5.72 23.42
C GLU A 186 42.53 4.48 22.56
N GLN A 187 43.57 3.69 22.29
CA GLN A 187 43.42 2.39 21.62
C GLN A 187 42.56 1.42 22.45
N SER A 188 42.77 1.33 23.76
CA SER A 188 41.93 0.52 24.65
C SER A 188 40.47 1.00 24.68
N ARG A 189 40.24 2.32 24.62
CA ARG A 189 38.88 2.87 24.52
C ARG A 189 38.23 2.54 23.19
N ALA A 190 38.97 2.59 22.08
CA ALA A 190 38.47 2.25 20.76
C ALA A 190 38.08 0.77 20.68
N GLN A 191 38.92 -0.12 21.23
CA GLN A 191 38.62 -1.56 21.36
C GLN A 191 37.35 -1.79 22.18
N LEU A 192 37.26 -1.19 23.39
CA LEU A 192 36.07 -1.30 24.23
C LEU A 192 34.81 -0.77 23.53
N LYS A 193 34.94 0.31 22.75
CA LYS A 193 33.82 0.85 21.97
C LYS A 193 33.36 -0.13 20.90
N GLN A 194 34.27 -0.77 20.17
CA GLN A 194 33.94 -1.82 19.18
C GLN A 194 33.25 -3.01 19.86
N GLU A 195 33.80 -3.51 20.97
CA GLU A 195 33.19 -4.59 21.75
C GLU A 195 31.76 -4.24 22.22
N LEU A 196 31.54 -3.00 22.67
CA LEU A 196 30.22 -2.52 23.06
C LEU A 196 29.27 -2.40 21.85
N GLU A 197 29.74 -1.89 20.71
CA GLU A 197 28.94 -1.83 19.48
C GLU A 197 28.51 -3.23 19.02
N GLU A 198 29.43 -4.20 18.98
CA GLU A 198 29.12 -5.60 18.68
C GLU A 198 28.16 -6.20 19.70
N LYS A 199 28.34 -5.93 21.00
CA LYS A 199 27.46 -6.43 22.06
C LYS A 199 26.05 -5.83 21.99
N TYR A 200 25.92 -4.57 21.59
CA TYR A 200 24.64 -3.86 21.57
C TYR A 200 24.07 -3.61 20.15
N ASP A 201 24.56 -4.31 19.11
CA ASP A 201 23.97 -4.29 17.77
C ASP A 201 22.62 -5.00 17.72
N TYR A 202 21.56 -4.28 18.08
CA TYR A 202 20.21 -4.81 18.12
C TYR A 202 19.57 -4.98 16.73
N LYS A 203 20.18 -4.45 15.66
CA LYS A 203 19.61 -4.49 14.30
C LYS A 203 20.01 -5.75 13.55
N ASN A 204 21.24 -6.20 13.74
CA ASN A 204 21.80 -7.31 12.96
C ASN A 204 21.79 -8.65 13.69
N LYS A 205 21.55 -8.67 15.01
CA LYS A 205 21.44 -9.91 15.78
C LYS A 205 20.10 -10.63 15.56
N LYS A 206 20.15 -11.96 15.55
CA LYS A 206 18.96 -12.79 15.35
C LYS A 206 18.08 -12.77 16.61
N LEU A 207 16.78 -12.57 16.43
CA LEU A 207 15.80 -12.71 17.51
C LEU A 207 15.52 -14.20 17.74
N VAL A 208 15.63 -14.64 18.99
CA VAL A 208 15.43 -16.03 19.41
C VAL A 208 14.49 -16.06 20.60
N ASP A 209 13.69 -17.11 20.70
CA ASP A 209 12.75 -17.24 21.81
C ASP A 209 13.47 -17.39 23.16
N ALA A 210 12.86 -16.84 24.22
CA ALA A 210 13.48 -16.79 25.55
C ALA A 210 13.96 -18.16 26.10
N ASN A 211 13.37 -19.26 25.62
CA ASN A 211 13.64 -20.63 26.05
C ASN A 211 14.52 -21.44 25.09
N GLN A 212 14.96 -20.90 23.95
CA GLN A 212 15.84 -21.61 23.02
C GLN A 212 17.28 -21.56 23.54
N GLU A 213 17.95 -22.72 23.58
CA GLU A 213 19.37 -22.81 23.86
C GLU A 213 20.16 -22.31 22.65
N VAL A 214 21.11 -21.40 22.89
CA VAL A 214 21.94 -20.77 21.86
C VAL A 214 23.39 -20.94 22.26
N GLU A 215 24.21 -21.37 21.31
CA GLU A 215 25.65 -21.58 21.52
C GLU A 215 26.39 -20.26 21.79
N ASP A 216 26.05 -19.19 21.05
CA ASP A 216 26.64 -17.85 21.20
C ASP A 216 25.61 -16.81 21.66
N GLU A 217 25.57 -16.52 22.96
CA GLU A 217 24.66 -15.50 23.52
C GLU A 217 24.87 -14.10 22.93
N ASN A 218 26.09 -13.79 22.49
CA ASN A 218 26.41 -12.49 21.89
C ASN A 218 25.83 -12.32 20.48
N SER A 219 25.45 -13.38 19.78
CA SER A 219 24.93 -13.30 18.39
C SER A 219 23.41 -13.07 18.31
N VAL A 220 22.73 -13.16 19.45
CA VAL A 220 21.28 -13.32 19.54
C VAL A 220 20.67 -12.33 20.52
N ILE A 221 19.45 -11.87 20.22
CA ILE A 221 18.61 -11.13 21.15
C ILE A 221 17.48 -12.05 21.61
N ARG A 222 17.43 -12.32 22.92
CA ARG A 222 16.33 -13.08 23.53
C ARG A 222 15.05 -12.24 23.51
N SER A 223 13.96 -12.80 22.99
CA SER A 223 12.67 -12.13 22.97
C SER A 223 12.14 -11.89 24.39
N PHE A 224 11.53 -10.72 24.62
CA PHE A 224 10.97 -10.37 25.93
C PHE A 224 9.66 -11.14 26.17
N SER A 225 9.72 -12.16 27.02
CA SER A 225 8.54 -12.92 27.46
C SER A 225 7.95 -12.32 28.74
N SER A 226 6.94 -11.46 28.61
CA SER A 226 6.15 -11.02 29.78
C SER A 226 5.12 -12.07 30.19
N GLY A 227 4.77 -12.11 31.49
CA GLY A 227 3.70 -12.99 31.99
C GLY A 227 2.34 -12.72 31.32
N PHE A 228 2.11 -11.49 30.86
CA PHE A 228 0.93 -11.11 30.09
C PHE A 228 0.92 -11.71 28.67
N LEU A 229 2.08 -11.72 27.99
CA LEU A 229 2.23 -12.39 26.68
C LEU A 229 2.07 -13.90 26.81
N LYS A 230 2.65 -14.52 27.84
CA LYS A 230 2.43 -15.94 28.15
C LYS A 230 0.96 -16.26 28.40
N GLN A 231 0.24 -15.40 29.13
CA GLN A 231 -1.21 -15.57 29.35
C GLN A 231 -2.05 -15.43 28.07
N LEU A 232 -1.63 -14.56 27.15
CA LEU A 232 -2.24 -14.42 25.83
C LEU A 232 -1.97 -15.66 24.96
N GLU A 233 -0.74 -16.16 24.93
CA GLU A 233 -0.32 -17.37 24.20
C GLU A 233 -1.00 -18.64 24.73
N GLU A 234 -1.14 -18.76 26.05
CA GLU A 234 -1.87 -19.85 26.70
C GLU A 234 -3.39 -19.76 26.48
N GLY A 235 -3.90 -18.68 25.86
CA GLY A 235 -5.33 -18.45 25.64
C GLY A 235 -6.13 -18.31 26.93
N ARG A 236 -5.46 -18.13 28.09
CA ARG A 236 -6.07 -18.14 29.42
C ARG A 236 -6.56 -16.78 29.89
N VAL A 237 -6.60 -15.77 29.03
CA VAL A 237 -7.26 -14.49 29.39
C VAL A 237 -8.73 -14.57 29.01
N LYS A 238 -9.55 -15.19 29.86
CA LYS A 238 -10.99 -14.87 29.87
C LYS A 238 -11.13 -13.45 30.42
N ILE A 239 -11.05 -12.45 29.54
CA ILE A 239 -11.26 -11.05 29.91
C ILE A 239 -12.66 -10.97 30.54
N SER A 240 -12.72 -10.72 31.86
CA SER A 240 -13.98 -10.59 32.58
C SER A 240 -14.80 -9.47 31.94
N GLN A 241 -16.12 -9.65 31.89
CA GLN A 241 -17.05 -8.62 31.40
C GLN A 241 -16.85 -7.28 32.14
N GLU A 242 -16.42 -7.33 33.39
CA GLU A 242 -16.11 -6.16 34.21
C GLU A 242 -14.84 -5.44 33.73
N GLU A 243 -13.79 -6.16 33.34
CA GLU A 243 -12.55 -5.59 32.80
C GLU A 243 -12.79 -4.93 31.42
N VAL A 244 -13.68 -5.53 30.60
CA VAL A 244 -14.13 -4.96 29.33
C VAL A 244 -14.85 -3.63 29.57
N LEU A 245 -15.76 -3.58 30.55
CA LEU A 245 -16.49 -2.36 30.87
C LEU A 245 -15.58 -1.30 31.50
N ARG A 246 -14.66 -1.71 32.37
CA ARG A 246 -13.69 -0.83 33.03
C ARG A 246 -12.79 -0.08 32.04
N SER A 247 -12.35 -0.78 30.99
CA SER A 247 -11.48 -0.20 29.96
C SER A 247 -12.19 0.76 29.00
N HIS A 248 -13.51 0.60 28.80
CA HIS A 248 -14.25 1.33 27.76
C HIS A 248 -15.21 2.39 28.31
N VAL A 249 -15.60 2.30 29.59
CA VAL A 249 -16.57 3.22 30.21
C VAL A 249 -16.06 3.72 31.56
N LYS A 250 -15.84 5.04 31.66
CA LYS A 250 -15.27 5.70 32.86
C LYS A 250 -16.10 5.46 34.15
N ASN A 251 -17.44 5.44 34.05
CA ASN A 251 -18.36 5.24 35.17
C ASN A 251 -19.04 3.86 35.16
N TRP A 252 -18.33 2.80 34.74
CA TRP A 252 -18.92 1.48 34.50
C TRP A 252 -19.65 0.86 35.70
N LYS A 253 -19.20 1.13 36.93
CA LYS A 253 -19.83 0.60 38.16
C LYS A 253 -21.26 1.10 38.34
N MET A 254 -21.60 2.28 37.84
CA MET A 254 -22.93 2.91 37.98
C MET A 254 -23.96 2.38 36.97
N LEU A 255 -23.56 1.55 35.99
CA LEU A 255 -24.50 1.01 35.01
C LEU A 255 -25.34 -0.14 35.62
N ASN A 256 -26.66 -0.08 35.39
CA ASN A 256 -27.57 -1.18 35.68
C ASN A 256 -27.27 -2.39 34.77
N MET A 257 -27.60 -3.61 35.19
CA MET A 257 -27.41 -4.86 34.45
C MET A 257 -27.92 -4.81 33.00
N LYS A 258 -29.08 -4.18 32.76
CA LYS A 258 -29.60 -3.98 31.39
C LYS A 258 -28.67 -3.09 30.54
N GLN A 259 -28.18 -2.00 31.10
CA GLN A 259 -27.27 -1.07 30.42
C GLN A 259 -25.89 -1.72 30.18
N ARG A 260 -25.36 -2.45 31.17
CA ARG A 260 -24.11 -3.22 31.04
C ARG A 260 -24.19 -4.20 29.87
N ARG A 261 -25.29 -4.92 29.72
CA ARG A 261 -25.51 -5.86 28.61
C ARG A 261 -25.52 -5.16 27.25
N VAL A 262 -26.22 -4.03 27.11
CA VAL A 262 -26.26 -3.28 25.84
C VAL A 262 -24.86 -2.80 25.46
N VAL A 263 -24.12 -2.24 26.43
CA VAL A 263 -22.75 -1.75 26.21
C VAL A 263 -21.79 -2.90 25.88
N LEU A 264 -21.86 -4.03 26.59
CA LEU A 264 -21.05 -5.21 26.30
C LEU A 264 -21.34 -5.77 24.91
N ASN A 265 -22.62 -5.86 24.51
CA ASN A 265 -22.99 -6.33 23.18
C ASN A 265 -22.43 -5.39 22.10
N PHE A 266 -22.49 -4.08 22.32
CA PHE A 266 -21.91 -3.09 21.41
C PHE A 266 -20.39 -3.22 21.30
N ILE A 267 -19.68 -3.36 22.43
CA ILE A 267 -18.22 -3.52 22.46
C ILE A 267 -17.80 -4.84 21.81
N ASN A 268 -18.48 -5.94 22.09
CA ASN A 268 -18.20 -7.24 21.50
C ASN A 268 -18.46 -7.24 20.00
N ALA A 269 -19.54 -6.60 19.53
CA ALA A 269 -19.81 -6.44 18.11
C ALA A 269 -18.71 -5.62 17.42
N ARG A 270 -18.20 -4.56 18.06
CA ARG A 270 -17.08 -3.77 17.54
C ARG A 270 -15.78 -4.60 17.48
N ARG A 271 -15.41 -5.28 18.57
CA ARG A 271 -14.23 -6.17 18.62
C ARG A 271 -14.28 -7.25 17.54
N ALA A 272 -15.44 -7.85 17.29
CA ALA A 272 -15.60 -8.85 16.24
C ALA A 272 -15.37 -8.28 14.83
N ARG A 273 -15.81 -7.04 14.57
CA ARG A 273 -15.54 -6.35 13.29
C ARG A 273 -14.06 -6.03 13.13
N ASP A 274 -13.43 -5.51 14.18
CA ASP A 274 -12.02 -5.14 14.16
C ASP A 274 -11.16 -6.41 13.97
N ALA A 275 -11.44 -7.49 14.71
CA ALA A 275 -10.76 -8.78 14.57
C ALA A 275 -10.92 -9.37 13.16
N LYS A 276 -12.12 -9.30 12.57
CA LYS A 276 -12.34 -9.69 11.17
C LYS A 276 -11.49 -8.84 10.22
N SER A 277 -11.38 -7.55 10.45
CA SER A 277 -10.61 -6.67 9.58
C SER A 277 -9.10 -6.97 9.65
N GLU A 278 -8.56 -7.24 10.85
CA GLU A 278 -7.17 -7.62 11.03
C GLU A 278 -6.87 -8.99 10.40
N PHE A 279 -7.72 -9.99 10.64
CA PHE A 279 -7.59 -11.31 10.01
C PHE A 279 -7.54 -11.24 8.47
N LEU A 280 -8.36 -10.39 7.85
CA LEU A 280 -8.33 -10.19 6.40
C LEU A 280 -7.04 -9.52 5.92
N LYS A 281 -6.44 -8.61 6.72
CA LYS A 281 -5.13 -8.02 6.39
C LYS A 281 -4.04 -9.07 6.51
N GLU A 282 -4.03 -9.86 7.58
CA GLU A 282 -3.06 -10.94 7.78
C GLU A 282 -3.14 -11.98 6.67
N LEU A 283 -4.36 -12.40 6.27
CA LEU A 283 -4.54 -13.29 5.12
C LEU A 283 -3.99 -12.71 3.82
N ASN A 284 -4.14 -11.41 3.59
CA ASN A 284 -3.59 -10.76 2.41
C ASN A 284 -2.05 -10.76 2.44
N VAL A 285 -1.44 -10.44 3.58
CA VAL A 285 0.01 -10.50 3.77
C VAL A 285 0.53 -11.94 3.57
N PHE A 286 -0.17 -12.93 4.12
CA PHE A 286 0.16 -14.33 3.94
C PHE A 286 0.07 -14.76 2.46
N ALA A 287 -0.99 -14.36 1.75
CA ALA A 287 -1.14 -14.63 0.33
C ALA A 287 0.00 -13.99 -0.50
N GLN A 288 0.42 -12.78 -0.16
CA GLN A 288 1.57 -12.13 -0.78
C GLN A 288 2.86 -12.89 -0.53
N LYS A 289 3.10 -13.36 0.70
CA LYS A 289 4.26 -14.19 1.05
C LYS A 289 4.27 -15.50 0.25
N VAL A 290 3.14 -16.22 0.21
CA VAL A 290 3.03 -17.46 -0.59
C VAL A 290 3.28 -17.20 -2.08
N ALA A 291 2.80 -16.08 -2.62
CA ALA A 291 3.07 -15.71 -4.01
C ALA A 291 4.57 -15.44 -4.25
N HIS A 292 5.22 -14.75 -3.31
CA HIS A 292 6.66 -14.49 -3.35
C HIS A 292 7.49 -15.78 -3.29
N ASP A 293 7.18 -16.69 -2.35
CA ASP A 293 7.91 -17.94 -2.19
C ASP A 293 7.75 -18.86 -3.41
N ASN A 294 6.56 -18.87 -4.02
CA ASN A 294 6.34 -19.56 -5.29
C ASN A 294 7.17 -18.97 -6.43
N LEU A 295 7.37 -17.64 -6.46
CA LEU A 295 8.20 -16.97 -7.45
C LEU A 295 9.67 -17.35 -7.26
N LEU A 296 10.18 -17.31 -6.02
CA LEU A 296 11.53 -17.75 -5.68
C LEU A 296 11.77 -19.22 -6.09
N SER A 297 10.82 -20.12 -5.79
CA SER A 297 10.95 -21.53 -6.17
C SER A 297 10.97 -21.78 -7.68
N ARG A 298 10.37 -20.89 -8.47
CA ARG A 298 10.45 -20.95 -9.95
C ARG A 298 11.82 -20.49 -10.42
N ILE A 299 12.32 -19.37 -9.88
CA ILE A 299 13.66 -18.85 -10.21
C ILE A 299 14.73 -19.90 -9.89
N THR A 300 14.66 -20.57 -8.73
CA THR A 300 15.64 -21.59 -8.35
C THR A 300 15.57 -22.86 -9.20
N LYS A 301 14.39 -23.23 -9.71
CA LYS A 301 14.24 -24.35 -10.66
C LYS A 301 14.78 -23.98 -12.05
N GLU A 302 14.58 -22.75 -12.49
CA GLU A 302 15.12 -22.26 -13.77
C GLU A 302 16.65 -22.11 -13.74
N SER A 303 17.24 -21.81 -12.58
CA SER A 303 18.69 -21.76 -12.42
C SER A 303 19.34 -23.13 -12.30
N THR A 304 18.67 -24.12 -11.70
CA THR A 304 19.19 -25.49 -11.55
C THR A 304 18.91 -26.41 -12.75
N GLY A 305 17.93 -26.09 -13.59
CA GLY A 305 17.58 -26.84 -14.82
C GLY A 305 18.40 -26.48 -16.07
N LYS A 306 19.46 -25.67 -15.93
CA LYS A 306 20.44 -25.36 -16.98
C LYS A 306 21.81 -25.95 -16.63
N ILE A 307 21.88 -27.27 -16.49
CA ILE A 307 23.10 -28.09 -16.60
C ILE A 307 22.71 -29.35 -17.33
#